data_AF-A0A2U3LEL6-F1
#
_entry.id   AF-A0A2U3LEL6-F1
#
_cell.length_a   1.000
_cell.length_b   1.000
_cell.length_c   1.000
_cell.angle_alpha   90.00
_cell.angle_beta   90.00
_cell.angle_gamma   90.00
#
_symmetry.space_group_name_H-M   'P 1'
#
loop_
_entity.id
_entity.type
_entity.pdbx_description
1 polymer ?
#
loop_
_entity_poly.entity_id
_entity_poly.type
_entity_poly.pdbx_seq_one_letter_code
_entity_poly.pdbx_strand_id
1 'polypeptide(L)' 'MAEAKRRGVPAFRIFSDQSLKAMAAKRPGTAAELLAIPGIGIGTVEKYGAQLYRLLHEGRA' A
#
# COMPACT_ATOMS: atom_id res chain seq x y z
N MET A 1 -9.57 9.40 -20.19
CA MET A 1 -10.45 8.42 -19.53
C MET A 1 -9.94 7.03 -19.84
N ALA A 2 -9.98 6.13 -18.85
CA ALA A 2 -9.69 4.70 -18.94
C ALA A 2 -8.24 4.24 -18.72
N GLU A 3 -7.85 4.14 -17.44
CA GLU A 3 -6.97 3.03 -17.01
C GLU A 3 -7.36 2.52 -15.62
N ALA A 4 -8.67 2.35 -15.40
CA ALA A 4 -9.26 1.74 -14.21
C ALA A 4 -9.32 0.19 -14.28
N LYS A 5 -8.62 -0.44 -15.23
CA LYS A 5 -8.71 -1.89 -15.52
C LYS A 5 -7.34 -2.54 -15.60
N ARG A 6 -6.76 -2.90 -14.44
CA ARG A 6 -5.83 -4.04 -14.34
C ARG A 6 -5.76 -4.46 -12.87
N ARG A 7 -6.50 -5.53 -12.54
CA ARG A 7 -6.66 -6.20 -11.23
C ARG A 7 -7.70 -5.55 -10.31
N GLY A 8 -8.93 -6.07 -10.43
CA GLY A 8 -10.17 -5.53 -9.86
C GLY A 8 -10.34 -5.64 -8.34
N VAL A 9 -9.38 -5.16 -7.56
CA VAL A 9 -9.64 -4.68 -6.20
C VAL A 9 -8.78 -3.43 -6.01
N PRO A 10 -9.38 -2.23 -5.96
CA PRO A 10 -8.61 -1.05 -5.63
C PRO A 10 -7.96 -1.21 -4.26
N ALA A 11 -6.71 -0.77 -4.11
CA ALA A 11 -6.00 -0.85 -2.82
C ALA A 11 -6.82 -0.19 -1.69
N PHE A 12 -7.60 0.86 -1.98
CA PHE A 12 -8.53 1.49 -1.03
C PHE A 12 -9.65 0.58 -0.49
N ARG A 13 -9.90 -0.57 -1.12
CA ARG A 13 -10.85 -1.58 -0.63
C ARG A 13 -10.19 -2.62 0.28
N ILE A 14 -8.86 -2.70 0.24
CA ILE A 14 -8.04 -3.59 1.07
C ILE A 14 -7.49 -2.84 2.28
N PHE A 15 -7.17 -1.55 2.11
CA PHE A 15 -6.64 -0.69 3.15
C PHE A 15 -7.67 0.34 3.59
N SER A 16 -7.80 0.51 4.90
CA SER A 16 -8.60 1.61 5.45
C SER A 16 -7.93 2.96 5.17
N ASP A 17 -8.70 4.04 5.16
CA ASP A 17 -8.18 5.42 5.07
C ASP A 17 -7.12 5.72 6.15
N GLN A 18 -7.29 5.13 7.34
CA GLN A 18 -6.32 5.26 8.43
C GLN A 18 -4.99 4.60 8.06
N SER A 19 -5.02 3.41 7.48
CA SER A 19 -3.83 2.67 7.03
C SER A 19 -3.12 3.43 5.90
N LEU A 20 -3.87 3.99 4.94
CA LEU A 20 -3.31 4.78 3.84
C LEU A 20 -2.64 6.06 4.35
N LYS A 21 -3.28 6.80 5.26
CA LYS A 21 -2.70 8.00 5.88
C LYS A 21 -1.44 7.65 6.69
N ALA A 22 -1.49 6.59 7.49
CA ALA A 22 -0.32 6.12 8.24
C ALA A 22 0.82 5.70 7.32
N MET A 23 0.52 5.07 6.17
CA MET A 23 1.51 4.65 5.18
C MET A 23 2.14 5.83 4.46
N ALA A 24 1.34 6.82 4.07
CA ALA A 24 1.83 8.06 3.47
C ALA A 24 2.70 8.88 4.45
N ALA A 25 2.35 8.87 5.74
CA ALA A 25 3.09 9.57 6.78
C ALA A 25 4.40 8.85 7.17
N LYS A 26 4.35 7.53 7.38
CA LYS A 26 5.52 6.74 7.80
C LYS A 26 6.45 6.37 6.65
N ARG A 27 5.96 6.30 5.42
CA ARG A 27 6.69 5.85 4.22
C ARG A 27 7.54 4.60 4.48
N PRO A 28 6.90 3.48 4.86
CA PRO A 28 7.61 2.26 5.22
C PRO A 28 8.50 1.79 4.06
N GLY A 29 9.78 1.58 4.35
CA GLY A 29 10.78 1.08 3.40
C GLY A 29 10.97 -0.43 3.48
N THR A 30 10.34 -1.09 4.45
CA THR A 30 10.49 -2.53 4.69
C THR A 30 9.17 -3.22 4.96
N ALA A 31 9.14 -4.54 4.78
CA ALA A 31 7.98 -5.37 5.11
C ALA A 31 7.59 -5.27 6.60
N ALA A 32 8.58 -5.16 7.50
CA ALA A 32 8.33 -5.00 8.93
C ALA A 32 7.63 -3.68 9.25
N GLU A 33 8.00 -2.59 8.58
CA GLU A 33 7.35 -1.29 8.77
C GLU A 33 5.95 -1.26 8.18
N LEU A 34 5.70 -1.99 7.08
CA LEU A 34 4.35 -2.18 6.55
C LEU A 34 3.46 -2.95 7.55
N LEU A 35 3.99 -3.99 8.20
CA LEU A 35 3.29 -4.73 9.26
C LEU A 35 3.05 -3.90 10.52
N ALA A 36 3.87 -2.88 10.77
CA ALA A 36 3.67 -1.94 11.87
C ALA A 36 2.50 -0.96 11.61
N ILE A 37 1.88 -1.00 10.44
CA ILE A 37 0.70 -0.18 10.13
C ILE A 37 -0.57 -0.92 10.53
N PRO A 38 -1.42 -0.32 11.39
CA PRO A 38 -2.71 -0.90 11.76
C PRO A 38 -3.56 -1.19 10.52
N GLY A 39 -4.08 -2.42 10.43
CA GLY A 39 -4.87 -2.89 9.29
C GLY A 39 -4.07 -3.51 8.14
N ILE A 40 -2.74 -3.61 8.25
CA ILE A 40 -1.90 -4.33 7.29
C ILE A 40 -1.42 -5.65 7.89
N GLY A 41 -1.90 -6.76 7.32
CA GLY A 41 -1.48 -8.10 7.68
C GLY A 41 -0.41 -8.67 6.75
N ILE A 42 0.23 -9.77 7.19
CA ILE A 42 1.29 -10.48 6.45
C ILE A 42 0.84 -10.85 5.03
N GLY A 43 -0.34 -11.46 4.86
CA GLY A 43 -0.82 -11.85 3.54
C GLY A 43 -1.03 -10.66 2.58
N THR A 44 -1.24 -9.45 3.10
CA THR A 44 -1.32 -8.23 2.30
C THR A 44 0.07 -7.73 1.91
N VAL A 45 1.04 -7.79 2.83
CA VAL A 45 2.44 -7.45 2.53
C VAL A 45 3.06 -8.41 1.52
N GLU A 46 2.78 -9.71 1.63
CA GLU A 46 3.26 -10.70 0.66
C GLU A 46 2.68 -10.49 -0.74
N LYS A 47 1.38 -10.17 -0.83
CA LYS A 47 0.69 -9.97 -2.12
C LYS A 47 0.95 -8.60 -2.75
N TYR A 48 1.04 -7.55 -1.94
CA TYR A 48 1.03 -6.15 -2.39
C TYR A 48 2.25 -5.34 -1.95
N GLY A 49 3.11 -5.85 -1.08
CA GLY A 49 4.26 -5.11 -0.52
C GLY A 49 5.18 -4.53 -1.59
N ALA A 50 5.49 -5.29 -2.64
CA ALA A 50 6.31 -4.80 -3.76
C ALA A 50 5.64 -3.64 -4.53
N GLN A 51 4.32 -3.69 -4.72
CA GLN A 51 3.57 -2.61 -5.39
C GLN A 51 3.44 -1.38 -4.50
N LEU A 52 3.20 -1.57 -3.20
CA LEU A 52 3.17 -0.50 -2.21
C LEU A 52 4.52 0.21 -2.11
N TYR A 53 5.61 -0.55 -2.05
CA TYR A 53 6.96 0.00 -2.04
C TYR A 53 7.20 0.85 -3.29
N ARG A 54 6.90 0.29 -4.47
CA ARG A 54 7.00 1.05 -5.72
C ARG A 54 6.16 2.33 -5.67
N LEU A 55 4.90 2.29 -5.25
CA LEU A 55 4.02 3.45 -5.20
C LEU A 55 4.52 4.54 -4.22
N LEU A 56 5.01 4.13 -3.05
CA LEU A 56 5.54 5.04 -2.03
C LEU A 56 6.85 5.71 -2.47
N HIS A 57 7.64 5.02 -3.29
CA HIS A 57 8.93 5.52 -3.79
C HIS A 57 8.85 6.17 -5.19
N GLU A 58 7.83 5.87 -6.01
CA GLU A 58 7.57 6.51 -7.32
C GLU A 58 6.90 7.87 -7.21
N GLY A 59 6.23 8.20 -6.09
CA GLY A 59 5.63 9.53 -5.84
C GLY A 59 6.65 10.69 -5.68
N ARG A 60 7.90 10.49 -6.07
CA ARG A 60 8.94 11.51 -6.19
C ARG A 60 9.20 11.79 -7.68
N ALA A 61 8.33 12.58 -8.31
CA ALA A 61 8.61 13.30 -9.54
C ALA A 61 7.88 14.64 -9.49
#